data_AF-A0A2K3JT34-F1
#
_entry.id   AF-A0A2K3JT34-F1
#
_cell.length_a   1.000
_cell.length_b   1.000
_cell.length_c   1.000
_cell.angle_alpha   90.00
_cell.angle_beta   90.00
_cell.angle_gamma   90.00
#
_symmetry.space_group_name_H-M   'P 1'
#
loop_
_entity.id
_entity.type
_entity.pdbx_description
1 polymer ?
#
loop_
_entity_poly.entity_id
_entity_poly.type
_entity_poly.pdbx_seq_one_letter_code
_entity_poly.pdbx_strand_id
1 'polypeptide(L)'
;MGLLTLSASAPGLKPSCDANGCHPTSAQTAACYIALYLIALGTGGIKPCVSSFGADQFDETDEKERKKKSSFFNWFYFSINIGALIASSVLVWIQMNVGWEWGFGVPAVAMVLALVFFFGGSPLYRLQIPGGSPLTRICQVLVAACRKLKLQVPADKSLLHETIDVESVIKGSRKLDHTNNLR
;
A
#
# COMPACT_ATOMS: atom_id res chain seq x y z
N MET A 1 2.87 14.26 -5.15
CA MET A 1 2.90 14.76 -6.54
C MET A 1 2.91 16.28 -6.59
N GLY A 2 1.95 16.99 -5.99
CA GLY A 2 1.90 18.46 -6.04
C GLY A 2 3.20 19.20 -5.69
N LEU A 3 3.88 18.84 -4.60
CA LEU A 3 5.16 19.47 -4.22
C LEU A 3 6.28 19.22 -5.26
N LEU A 4 6.30 18.03 -5.87
CA LEU A 4 7.27 17.69 -6.91
C LEU A 4 6.99 18.48 -8.20
N THR A 5 5.71 18.59 -8.59
CA THR A 5 5.27 19.43 -9.71
C THR A 5 5.66 20.90 -9.48
N LEU A 6 5.40 21.43 -8.28
CA LEU A 6 5.77 22.80 -7.90
C LEU A 6 7.28 23.00 -7.91
N SER A 7 8.09 22.01 -7.52
CA SER A 7 9.55 22.10 -7.63
C SER A 7 10.05 22.15 -9.08
N ALA A 8 9.28 21.60 -10.02
CA ALA A 8 9.61 21.59 -11.44
C ALA A 8 9.12 22.85 -12.19
N SER A 9 8.01 23.46 -11.74
CA SER A 9 7.33 24.55 -12.46
C SER A 9 7.44 25.93 -11.82
N ALA A 10 7.66 26.04 -10.50
CA ALA A 10 7.68 27.33 -9.83
C ALA A 10 9.00 28.08 -10.10
N PRO A 11 8.97 29.35 -10.57
CA PRO A 11 10.16 30.14 -10.89
C PRO A 11 11.16 30.32 -9.74
N GLY A 12 10.75 30.09 -8.48
CA GLY A 12 11.63 30.13 -7.30
C GLY A 12 12.18 28.77 -6.84
N LEU A 13 11.57 27.66 -7.27
CA LEU A 13 12.04 26.31 -6.91
C LEU A 13 12.77 25.61 -8.07
N LYS A 14 12.58 26.08 -9.30
CA LYS A 14 13.31 25.60 -10.48
C LYS A 14 14.76 26.09 -10.41
N PRO A 15 15.76 25.20 -10.51
CA PRO A 15 17.16 25.60 -10.53
C PRO A 15 17.46 26.44 -11.78
N SER A 16 18.33 27.43 -11.64
CA SER A 16 18.84 28.18 -12.79
C SER A 16 19.79 27.28 -13.58
N CYS A 17 19.56 27.17 -14.89
CA CYS A 17 20.39 26.39 -15.78
C CYS A 17 21.10 27.33 -16.77
N ASP A 18 22.40 27.15 -16.91
CA ASP A 18 23.25 27.83 -17.90
C ASP A 18 23.80 26.80 -18.92
N ALA A 19 24.72 27.24 -19.79
CA ALA A 19 25.34 26.37 -20.79
C ALA A 19 26.20 25.23 -20.20
N ASN A 20 26.61 25.34 -18.92
CA ASN A 20 27.45 24.38 -18.21
C ASN A 20 26.66 23.45 -17.30
N GLY A 21 25.37 23.71 -17.09
CA GLY A 21 24.46 22.82 -16.36
C GLY A 21 23.45 23.56 -15.50
N CYS A 22 22.79 22.82 -14.60
CA CYS A 22 21.84 23.39 -13.65
C CYS A 22 22.47 23.46 -12.26
N HIS A 23 22.36 24.62 -11.61
CA HIS A 23 22.92 24.87 -10.28
C HIS A 23 21.81 25.03 -9.23
N PRO A 24 21.36 23.94 -8.59
CA PRO A 24 20.34 24.01 -7.55
C PRO A 24 20.92 24.55 -6.24
N THR A 25 20.13 25.39 -5.56
CA THR A 25 20.43 25.76 -4.16
C THR A 25 20.16 24.59 -3.22
N SER A 26 20.80 24.56 -2.04
CA SER A 26 20.55 23.52 -1.03
C SER A 26 19.06 23.41 -0.65
N ALA A 27 18.34 24.54 -0.64
CA ALA A 27 16.90 24.57 -0.38
C ALA A 27 16.07 23.92 -1.48
N GLN A 28 16.41 24.14 -2.76
CA GLN A 28 15.75 23.51 -3.91
C GLN A 28 15.97 21.99 -3.92
N THR A 29 17.20 21.56 -3.65
CA THR A 29 17.54 20.13 -3.53
C THR A 29 16.78 19.49 -2.35
N ALA A 30 16.77 20.13 -1.18
CA ALA A 30 16.03 19.64 -0.02
C ALA A 30 14.53 19.51 -0.29
N ALA A 31 13.91 20.52 -0.92
CA ALA A 31 12.51 20.49 -1.30
C ALA A 31 12.19 19.33 -2.25
N CYS A 32 13.07 19.07 -3.24
CA CYS A 32 12.93 17.93 -4.14
C CYS A 32 12.99 16.58 -3.38
N TYR A 33 13.97 16.39 -2.49
CA TYR A 33 14.05 15.18 -1.67
C TYR A 33 12.84 14.99 -0.76
N ILE A 34 12.37 16.05 -0.11
CA ILE A 34 11.14 16.00 0.70
C ILE A 34 9.96 15.55 -0.17
N ALA A 35 9.82 16.10 -1.37
CA ALA A 35 8.76 15.70 -2.29
C ALA A 35 8.84 14.22 -2.67
N LEU A 36 10.05 13.70 -2.95
CA LEU A 36 10.29 12.29 -3.26
C LEU A 36 9.98 11.37 -2.06
N TYR A 37 10.40 11.75 -0.85
CA TYR A 37 10.10 10.96 0.35
C TYR A 37 8.61 10.95 0.68
N LEU A 38 7.90 12.06 0.48
CA LEU A 38 6.44 12.11 0.63
C LEU A 38 5.74 11.20 -0.40
N ILE A 39 6.23 11.15 -1.64
CA ILE A 39 5.71 10.23 -2.66
C ILE A 39 5.97 8.78 -2.26
N ALA A 40 7.18 8.46 -1.79
CA ALA A 40 7.54 7.12 -1.35
C ALA A 40 6.67 6.66 -0.17
N LEU A 41 6.48 7.54 0.83
CA LEU A 41 5.63 7.28 1.99
C LEU A 41 4.17 7.07 1.58
N GLY A 42 3.61 7.96 0.76
CA GLY A 42 2.22 7.84 0.31
C GLY A 42 1.99 6.58 -0.55
N THR A 43 2.91 6.29 -1.47
CA THR A 43 2.83 5.09 -2.32
C THR A 43 2.97 3.81 -1.50
N GLY A 44 3.88 3.80 -0.52
CA GLY A 44 4.09 2.68 0.39
C GLY A 44 2.88 2.41 1.29
N GLY A 45 2.19 3.46 1.74
CA GLY A 45 0.97 3.33 2.53
C GLY A 45 -0.24 2.88 1.72
N ILE A 46 -0.47 3.46 0.54
CA ILE A 46 -1.69 3.22 -0.25
C ILE A 46 -1.69 1.81 -0.89
N LYS A 47 -0.55 1.35 -1.43
CA LYS A 47 -0.46 0.09 -2.18
C LYS A 47 -1.02 -1.14 -1.45
N PRO A 48 -0.64 -1.45 -0.19
CA PRO A 48 -1.19 -2.60 0.52
C PRO A 48 -2.64 -2.37 0.95
N CYS A 49 -3.04 -1.12 1.20
CA CYS A 49 -4.37 -0.80 1.71
C CYS A 49 -5.45 -0.89 0.64
N VAL A 50 -5.18 -0.46 -0.60
CA VAL A 50 -6.21 -0.39 -1.66
C VAL A 50 -6.65 -1.79 -2.11
N SER A 51 -5.71 -2.72 -2.29
CA SER A 51 -6.04 -4.08 -2.71
C SER A 51 -6.81 -4.84 -1.62
N SER A 52 -6.38 -4.71 -0.36
CA SER A 52 -7.12 -5.26 0.79
C SER A 52 -8.51 -4.63 0.92
N PHE A 53 -8.61 -3.31 0.89
CA PHE A 53 -9.90 -2.62 0.98
C PHE A 53 -10.87 -3.01 -0.14
N GLY A 54 -10.38 -3.17 -1.37
CA GLY A 54 -11.17 -3.65 -2.49
C GLY A 54 -11.62 -5.11 -2.34
N ALA A 55 -10.75 -5.97 -1.79
CA ALA A 55 -11.09 -7.35 -1.47
C ALA A 55 -12.18 -7.45 -0.40
N ASP A 56 -12.15 -6.53 0.57
CA ASP A 56 -13.06 -6.48 1.73
C ASP A 56 -14.49 -6.05 1.36
N GLN A 57 -14.72 -5.59 0.13
CA GLN A 57 -16.05 -5.23 -0.37
C GLN A 57 -16.91 -6.46 -0.73
N PHE A 58 -16.29 -7.64 -0.85
CA PHE A 58 -16.96 -8.87 -1.25
C PHE A 58 -16.98 -9.86 -0.08
N ASP A 59 -18.14 -10.47 0.18
CA ASP A 59 -18.26 -11.56 1.13
C ASP A 59 -17.68 -12.85 0.54
N GLU A 60 -16.78 -13.51 1.27
CA GLU A 60 -16.19 -14.79 0.84
C GLU A 60 -17.11 -15.99 1.11
N THR A 61 -18.10 -15.82 2.00
CA THR A 61 -19.07 -16.87 2.36
C THR A 61 -20.15 -17.04 1.30
N ASP A 62 -20.43 -16.02 0.48
CA ASP A 62 -21.31 -16.12 -0.68
C ASP A 62 -20.53 -16.52 -1.94
N GLU A 63 -20.86 -17.67 -2.52
CA GLU A 63 -20.24 -18.15 -3.76
C GLU A 63 -20.36 -17.18 -4.94
N LYS A 64 -21.45 -16.40 -5.01
CA LYS A 64 -21.66 -15.40 -6.07
C LYS A 64 -20.74 -14.21 -5.89
N GLU A 65 -20.62 -13.67 -4.68
CA GLU A 65 -19.72 -12.55 -4.38
C GLU A 65 -18.25 -12.97 -4.51
N ARG A 66 -17.90 -14.20 -4.11
CA ARG A 66 -16.56 -14.76 -4.32
C ARG A 66 -16.13 -14.81 -5.80
N LYS A 67 -17.03 -15.21 -6.71
CA LYS A 67 -16.76 -15.17 -8.16
C LYS A 67 -16.57 -13.73 -8.67
N LYS A 68 -17.38 -12.79 -8.17
CA LYS A 68 -17.24 -11.36 -8.52
C LYS A 68 -15.92 -10.77 -8.00
N LYS A 69 -15.46 -11.16 -6.81
CA LYS A 69 -14.14 -10.78 -6.26
C LYS A 69 -12.99 -11.19 -7.18
N SER A 70 -13.02 -12.42 -7.71
CA SER A 70 -12.02 -12.88 -8.68
C SER A 70 -12.04 -12.04 -9.97
N SER A 71 -13.23 -11.76 -10.51
CA SER A 71 -13.38 -10.90 -11.69
C SER A 71 -12.89 -9.46 -11.42
N PHE A 72 -13.16 -8.92 -10.23
CA PHE A 72 -12.65 -7.62 -9.80
C PHE A 72 -11.11 -7.58 -9.84
N PHE A 73 -10.44 -8.59 -9.26
CA PHE A 73 -8.98 -8.65 -9.29
C PHE A 73 -8.41 -8.81 -10.70
N ASN A 74 -9.07 -9.58 -11.57
CA ASN A 74 -8.67 -9.68 -12.98
C ASN A 74 -8.70 -8.30 -13.67
N TRP A 75 -9.78 -7.55 -13.52
CA TRP A 75 -9.89 -6.19 -14.05
C TRP A 75 -8.92 -5.21 -13.40
N PHE A 76 -8.70 -5.34 -12.09
CA PHE A 76 -7.74 -4.53 -11.35
C PHE A 76 -6.32 -4.71 -11.88
N TYR A 77 -5.84 -5.96 -12.01
CA TYR A 77 -4.51 -6.23 -12.55
C TYR A 77 -4.39 -5.88 -14.03
N PHE A 78 -5.43 -6.13 -14.82
CA PHE A 78 -5.47 -5.70 -16.22
C PHE A 78 -5.29 -4.18 -16.35
N SER A 79 -6.04 -3.41 -15.54
CA SER A 79 -5.95 -1.95 -15.51
C SER A 79 -4.59 -1.45 -15.05
N ILE A 80 -3.95 -2.12 -14.08
CA ILE A 80 -2.58 -1.80 -13.65
C ILE A 80 -1.58 -1.99 -14.79
N ASN A 81 -1.68 -3.10 -15.53
CA ASN A 81 -0.77 -3.37 -16.64
C ASN A 81 -0.95 -2.35 -17.78
N ILE A 82 -2.19 -2.00 -18.13
CA ILE A 82 -2.47 -0.92 -19.08
C ILE A 82 -1.91 0.41 -18.59
N GLY A 83 -2.18 0.76 -17.32
CA GLY A 83 -1.66 1.98 -16.71
C GLY A 83 -0.14 2.04 -16.73
N ALA A 84 0.54 0.93 -16.46
CA ALA A 84 1.98 0.83 -16.54
C ALA A 84 2.50 1.01 -17.98
N LEU A 85 1.81 0.45 -18.97
CA LEU A 85 2.15 0.62 -20.39
C LEU A 85 1.97 2.06 -20.86
N ILE A 86 0.88 2.73 -20.47
CA ILE A 86 0.66 4.16 -20.75
C ILE A 86 1.72 5.01 -20.02
N ALA A 87 2.06 4.64 -18.77
CA ALA A 87 3.06 5.37 -18.00
C ALA A 87 4.47 5.25 -18.60
N SER A 88 4.85 4.07 -19.10
CA SER A 88 6.17 3.85 -19.70
C SER A 88 6.30 4.41 -21.12
N SER A 89 5.19 4.62 -21.82
CA SER A 89 5.17 5.16 -23.19
C SER A 89 4.80 6.64 -23.21
N VAL A 90 3.52 6.96 -23.01
CA VAL A 90 2.94 8.30 -23.16
C VAL A 90 3.48 9.26 -22.11
N LEU A 91 3.52 8.87 -20.83
CA LEU A 91 4.02 9.78 -19.79
C LEU A 91 5.51 10.08 -19.94
N VAL A 92 6.33 9.08 -20.29
CA VAL A 92 7.75 9.29 -20.60
C VAL A 92 7.90 10.22 -21.81
N TRP A 93 7.09 10.04 -22.85
CA TRP A 93 7.10 10.94 -24.00
C TRP A 93 6.75 12.39 -23.61
N ILE A 94 5.74 12.59 -22.77
CA ILE A 94 5.36 13.93 -22.25
C ILE A 94 6.51 14.53 -21.44
N GLN A 95 7.12 13.77 -20.55
CA GLN A 95 8.24 14.24 -19.72
C GLN A 95 9.42 14.72 -20.58
N MET A 96 9.75 13.97 -21.64
CA MET A 96 10.91 14.25 -22.48
C MET A 96 10.67 15.31 -23.54
N ASN A 97 9.46 15.42 -24.10
CA ASN A 97 9.17 16.30 -25.25
C ASN A 97 8.39 17.57 -24.89
N VAL A 98 7.52 17.51 -23.87
CA VAL A 98 6.66 18.63 -23.44
C VAL A 98 7.23 19.29 -22.18
N GLY A 99 7.81 18.48 -21.30
CA GLY A 99 8.54 18.91 -20.12
C GLY A 99 8.05 18.27 -18.82
N TRP A 100 8.92 18.33 -17.81
CA TRP A 100 8.72 17.73 -16.50
C TRP A 100 7.53 18.30 -15.73
N GLU A 101 7.17 19.57 -15.98
CA GLU A 101 6.02 20.23 -15.36
C GLU A 101 4.71 19.50 -15.70
N TRP A 102 4.50 19.18 -16.98
CA TRP A 102 3.37 18.37 -17.46
C TRP A 102 3.51 16.90 -17.07
N GLY A 103 4.74 16.38 -17.11
CA GLY A 103 5.06 15.01 -16.71
C GLY A 103 4.68 14.67 -15.28
N PHE A 104 4.80 15.62 -14.35
CA PHE A 104 4.34 15.46 -12.95
C PHE A 104 2.92 16.01 -12.72
N GLY A 105 2.49 17.00 -13.51
CA GLY A 105 1.15 17.59 -13.43
C GLY A 105 0.04 16.59 -13.77
N VAL A 106 0.19 15.83 -14.85
CA VAL A 106 -0.82 14.84 -15.29
C VAL A 106 -1.09 13.79 -14.20
N PRO A 107 -0.08 13.10 -13.61
CA PRO A 107 -0.29 12.21 -12.48
C PRO A 107 -0.87 12.90 -11.24
N ALA A 108 -0.54 14.18 -11.00
CA ALA A 108 -1.09 14.92 -9.86
C ALA A 108 -2.61 15.13 -10.00
N VAL A 109 -3.08 15.52 -11.19
CA VAL A 109 -4.51 15.67 -11.48
C VAL A 109 -5.22 14.31 -11.41
N ALA A 110 -4.63 13.26 -11.99
CA ALA A 110 -5.19 11.91 -11.92
C ALA A 110 -5.36 11.43 -10.47
N MET A 111 -4.40 11.73 -9.58
CA MET A 111 -4.50 11.42 -8.16
C MET A 111 -5.64 12.18 -7.47
N VAL A 112 -5.82 13.47 -7.77
CA VAL A 112 -6.94 14.25 -7.21
C VAL A 112 -8.28 13.66 -7.66
N LEU A 113 -8.43 13.33 -8.94
CA LEU A 113 -9.64 12.69 -9.45
C LEU A 113 -9.89 11.34 -8.76
N ALA A 114 -8.86 10.52 -8.58
CA ALA A 114 -8.97 9.25 -7.86
C ALA A 114 -9.46 9.45 -6.41
N LEU A 115 -8.95 10.47 -5.69
CA LEU A 115 -9.42 10.80 -4.35
C LEU A 115 -10.89 11.25 -4.36
N VAL A 116 -11.31 12.05 -5.33
CA VAL A 116 -12.71 12.47 -5.47
C VAL A 116 -13.63 11.27 -5.66
N PHE A 117 -13.28 10.33 -6.55
CA PHE A 117 -14.08 9.11 -6.74
C PHE A 117 -14.08 8.22 -5.48
N PHE A 118 -12.94 8.09 -4.82
CA PHE A 118 -12.83 7.29 -3.60
C PHE A 118 -13.69 7.86 -2.46
N PHE A 119 -13.59 9.17 -2.19
CA PHE A 119 -14.41 9.79 -1.16
C PHE A 119 -15.88 9.90 -1.56
N GLY A 120 -16.19 10.14 -2.83
CA GLY A 120 -17.56 10.13 -3.35
C GLY A 120 -18.25 8.76 -3.21
N GLY A 121 -17.48 7.66 -3.29
CA GLY A 121 -17.95 6.30 -3.06
C GLY A 121 -18.03 5.88 -1.59
N SER A 122 -17.57 6.69 -0.64
CA SER A 122 -17.53 6.37 0.79
C SER A 122 -18.84 5.80 1.38
N PRO A 123 -20.05 6.33 1.08
CA PRO A 123 -21.28 5.77 1.64
C PRO A 123 -21.64 4.36 1.12
N LEU A 124 -21.00 3.89 0.04
CA LEU A 124 -21.26 2.58 -0.55
C LEU A 124 -20.32 1.49 -0.01
N TYR A 125 -19.28 1.86 0.73
CA TYR A 125 -18.23 0.92 1.14
C TYR A 125 -18.63 0.12 2.38
N ARG A 126 -18.31 -1.17 2.35
CA ARG A 126 -18.32 -2.05 3.53
C ARG A 126 -17.03 -1.79 4.32
N LEU A 127 -17.17 -1.33 5.56
CA LEU A 127 -16.05 -1.08 6.47
C LEU A 127 -15.83 -2.30 7.37
N GLN A 128 -14.66 -2.92 7.27
CA GLN A 128 -14.27 -4.04 8.12
C GLN A 128 -13.94 -3.57 9.54
N ILE A 129 -14.25 -4.42 10.51
CA ILE A 129 -13.94 -4.15 11.92
C ILE A 129 -12.42 -4.31 12.13
N PRO A 130 -11.75 -3.40 12.86
CA PRO A 130 -10.31 -3.50 13.09
C PRO A 130 -9.90 -4.81 13.80
N GLY A 131 -9.14 -5.66 13.11
CA GLY A 131 -8.66 -6.96 13.62
C GLY A 131 -7.34 -6.93 14.42
N GLY A 132 -6.81 -5.74 14.71
CA GLY A 132 -5.50 -5.55 15.36
C GLY A 132 -4.30 -5.78 14.44
N SER A 133 -3.08 -5.60 14.96
CA SER A 133 -1.84 -5.68 14.16
C SER A 133 -1.18 -7.07 14.23
N PRO A 134 -0.99 -7.76 13.09
CA PRO A 134 -0.21 -9.00 13.03
C PRO A 134 1.24 -8.83 13.50
N LEU A 135 1.85 -7.67 13.23
CA LEU A 135 3.23 -7.38 13.64
C LEU A 135 3.39 -7.40 15.15
N THR A 136 2.42 -6.83 15.88
CA THR A 136 2.44 -6.85 17.34
C THR A 136 2.44 -8.28 17.87
N ARG A 137 1.67 -9.19 17.23
CA ARG A 137 1.64 -10.61 17.62
C ARG A 137 2.96 -11.32 17.31
N ILE A 138 3.55 -11.06 16.14
CA ILE A 138 4.87 -11.59 15.79
C ILE A 138 5.91 -11.13 16.81
N CYS A 139 5.93 -9.83 17.15
CA CYS A 139 6.80 -9.29 18.19
C CYS A 139 6.55 -9.95 19.55
N GLN A 140 5.29 -10.17 19.95
CA GLN A 140 4.97 -10.86 21.19
C GLN A 140 5.52 -12.29 21.22
N VAL A 141 5.38 -13.04 20.12
CA VAL A 141 5.92 -14.40 20.00
C VAL A 141 7.45 -14.39 20.05
N LEU A 142 8.11 -13.48 19.33
CA LEU A 142 9.57 -13.35 19.36
C LEU A 142 10.08 -13.00 20.77
N VAL A 143 9.45 -12.02 21.43
CA VAL A 143 9.80 -11.63 22.80
C VAL A 143 9.56 -12.78 23.78
N ALA A 144 8.43 -13.48 23.67
CA ALA A 144 8.11 -14.62 24.52
C ALA A 144 9.10 -15.78 24.31
N ALA A 145 9.43 -16.10 23.06
CA ALA A 145 10.42 -17.11 22.71
C ALA A 145 11.80 -16.75 23.29
N CYS A 146 12.27 -15.51 23.08
CA CYS A 146 13.54 -15.06 23.63
C CYS A 146 13.59 -15.11 25.16
N ARG A 147 12.50 -14.75 25.84
CA ARG A 147 12.41 -14.81 27.31
C ARG A 147 12.37 -16.24 27.84
N LYS A 148 11.79 -17.17 27.08
CA LYS A 148 11.60 -18.58 27.49
C LYS A 148 12.70 -19.52 26.96
N LEU A 149 13.71 -19.00 26.27
CA LEU A 149 14.85 -19.78 25.71
C LEU A 149 15.56 -20.68 26.73
N LYS A 150 15.59 -20.29 28.01
CA LYS A 150 16.28 -21.03 29.09
C LYS A 150 15.37 -21.97 29.88
N LEU A 151 14.07 -22.02 29.57
CA LEU A 151 13.14 -22.90 30.25
C LEU A 151 13.17 -24.29 29.62
N GLN A 152 13.13 -25.33 30.44
CA GLN A 152 12.94 -26.69 29.93
C GLN A 152 11.50 -26.85 29.44
N VAL A 153 11.35 -27.47 28.27
CA VAL A 153 10.04 -27.76 27.68
C VAL A 153 9.33 -28.78 28.57
N PRO A 154 8.11 -28.48 29.06
CA PRO A 154 7.34 -29.44 29.85
C PRO A 154 7.08 -30.74 29.06
N ALA A 155 7.18 -31.90 29.72
CA ALA A 155 6.88 -33.19 29.10
C ALA A 155 5.38 -33.35 28.76
N ASP A 156 4.52 -32.66 29.50
CA ASP A 156 3.08 -32.63 29.27
C ASP A 156 2.72 -31.53 28.26
N LYS A 157 2.18 -31.93 27.12
CA LYS A 157 1.80 -31.04 26.01
C LYS A 157 0.60 -30.16 26.35
N SER A 158 -0.23 -30.55 27.32
CA SER A 158 -1.40 -29.78 27.75
C SER A 158 -1.02 -28.45 28.45
N LEU A 159 0.24 -28.32 28.88
CA LEU A 159 0.78 -27.10 29.50
C LEU A 159 1.26 -26.06 28.47
N LEU A 160 1.28 -26.42 27.17
CA LEU A 160 1.59 -25.49 26.10
C LEU A 160 0.36 -24.60 25.83
N HIS A 161 0.62 -23.36 25.41
CA HIS A 161 -0.46 -22.43 25.08
C HIS A 161 -1.17 -22.88 23.80
N GLU A 162 -2.28 -23.61 23.95
CA GLU A 162 -3.21 -23.93 22.86
C GLU A 162 -4.44 -23.03 22.93
N THR A 163 -4.83 -22.50 21.77
CA THR A 163 -6.10 -21.76 21.64
C THR A 163 -7.20 -22.76 21.35
N ILE A 164 -7.93 -23.15 22.41
CA ILE A 164 -8.99 -24.17 22.36
C ILE A 164 -10.21 -23.68 21.57
N ASP A 165 -10.38 -22.36 21.43
CA ASP A 165 -11.57 -21.76 20.82
C ASP A 165 -11.73 -22.07 19.33
N VAL A 166 -12.98 -22.34 18.91
CA VAL A 166 -13.37 -22.60 17.51
C VAL A 166 -13.19 -21.33 16.66
N GLU A 167 -13.42 -20.17 17.26
CA GLU A 167 -13.18 -18.88 16.65
C GLU A 167 -11.71 -18.47 16.80
N SER A 168 -11.18 -17.73 15.83
CA SER A 168 -9.85 -17.18 16.01
C SER A 168 -9.88 -16.13 17.12
N VAL A 169 -8.79 -16.04 17.90
CA VAL A 169 -8.58 -14.95 18.88
C VAL A 169 -8.64 -13.56 18.22
N ILE A 170 -8.58 -13.52 16.88
CA ILE A 170 -8.67 -12.32 16.06
C ILE A 170 -10.13 -12.12 15.67
N LYS A 171 -10.78 -11.13 16.29
CA LYS A 171 -12.14 -10.72 15.91
C LYS A 171 -12.19 -10.40 14.40
N GLY A 172 -12.94 -11.18 13.63
CA GLY A 172 -13.05 -11.05 12.17
C GLY A 172 -12.07 -11.89 11.33
N SER A 173 -11.23 -12.72 11.93
CA SER A 173 -10.37 -13.67 11.19
C SER A 173 -10.83 -15.11 11.36
N ARG A 174 -10.64 -15.94 10.32
CA ARG A 174 -10.95 -17.37 10.36
C ARG A 174 -9.81 -18.13 11.03
N LYS A 175 -10.13 -19.09 11.89
CA LYS A 175 -9.14 -20.05 12.39
C LYS A 175 -8.63 -20.89 11.20
N LEU A 176 -7.31 -21.00 11.08
CA LEU A 176 -6.71 -21.89 10.09
C LEU A 176 -6.91 -23.34 10.55
N ASP A 177 -7.38 -24.18 9.64
CA ASP A 177 -7.60 -25.59 9.94
C ASP A 177 -6.27 -26.31 10.16
N HIS A 178 -6.25 -27.21 11.15
CA HIS A 178 -5.06 -28.00 11.45
C HIS A 178 -4.71 -28.88 10.24
N THR A 179 -3.47 -28.75 9.75
CA THR A 179 -2.95 -29.60 8.68
C THR A 179 -2.04 -30.65 9.29
N ASN A 180 -2.31 -31.94 9.06
CA ASN A 180 -1.57 -33.07 9.63
C ASN A 180 -0.19 -33.34 8.98
N ASN A 181 0.25 -32.48 8.05
CA ASN A 181 1.39 -32.76 7.18
C ASN A 181 2.76 -32.30 7.73
N LEU A 182 2.80 -31.68 8.91
CA LEU A 182 4.03 -31.12 9.50
C LEU A 182 4.16 -31.53 10.98
N ARG A 183 4.24 -32.84 11.23
CA ARG A 183 4.46 -33.39 12.58
C ARG A 183 5.93 -33.73 12.80
#